data_AF-A0A8J9VTA1-F1
#
_entry.id   AF-A0A8J9VTA1-F1
#
_cell.length_a   1.000
_cell.length_b   1.000
_cell.length_c   1.000
_cell.angle_alpha   90.00
_cell.angle_beta   90.00
_cell.angle_gamma   90.00
#
_symmetry.space_group_name_H-M   'P 1'
#
loop_
_entity.id
_entity.type
_entity.pdbx_description
1 polymer ?
#
loop_
_entity_poly.entity_id
_entity_poly.type
_entity_poly.pdbx_seq_one_letter_code
_entity_poly.pdbx_strand_id
1 'polypeptide(L)'
;MAIDLSIPRVQNCCCCGSLKCGTIGIAVVFMIMNLLNVIGTLVAVAAFNEEGVNAFRIIDVLFDAILIILCIMLIVGAVKGNPLLCRIWIIGTIIFVSAMFILCIVGSSLIGLNNPEAAHVIGFFWFGIAVEEGLLIYGVIVVNSFVESLRHEDATLPPYSQVNESAAV
;
A
#
# COMPACT_ATOMS: atom_id res chain seq x y z
N MET A 1 -0.08 20.19 15.66
CA MET A 1 1.34 19.87 15.89
C MET A 1 1.72 18.84 14.84
N ALA A 2 2.34 19.27 13.75
CA ALA A 2 2.78 18.36 12.69
C ALA A 2 4.11 17.76 13.15
N ILE A 3 4.16 16.45 13.34
CA ILE A 3 5.41 15.75 13.58
C ILE A 3 6.09 15.67 12.21
N ASP A 4 7.08 16.53 11.97
CA ASP A 4 8.01 16.42 10.84
C ASP A 4 8.91 15.20 11.10
N LEU A 5 8.36 14.01 10.83
CA LEU A 5 9.16 12.80 10.68
C LEU A 5 10.00 13.00 9.41
N SER A 6 11.29 13.31 9.59
CA SER A 6 12.28 13.34 8.51
C SER A 6 12.48 11.93 7.95
N ILE A 7 11.52 11.47 7.16
CA ILE A 7 11.60 10.20 6.44
C ILE A 7 12.66 10.39 5.34
N PRO A 8 13.63 9.47 5.20
CA PRO A 8 14.69 9.58 4.20
C PRO A 8 14.08 9.64 2.80
N ARG A 9 14.36 10.74 2.08
CA ARG A 9 13.88 10.93 0.70
C ARG A 9 14.72 10.12 -0.27
N VAL A 10 14.07 9.24 -1.01
CA VAL A 10 14.68 8.52 -2.13
C VAL A 10 14.62 9.43 -3.35
N GLN A 11 15.74 10.03 -3.76
CA GLN A 11 15.77 10.95 -4.92
C GLN A 11 15.70 10.24 -6.28
N ASN A 12 16.11 8.97 -6.35
CA ASN A 12 16.04 8.13 -7.55
C ASN A 12 15.69 6.68 -7.16
N CYS A 13 14.69 6.07 -7.83
CA CYS A 13 14.46 4.63 -7.71
C CYS A 13 15.60 3.85 -8.39
N CYS A 14 15.85 2.60 -7.93
CA CYS A 14 17.01 1.75 -8.24
C CYS A 14 17.35 1.48 -9.73
N CYS A 15 16.64 2.05 -10.71
CA CYS A 15 16.83 1.81 -12.16
C CYS A 15 16.67 3.06 -13.04
N CYS A 16 17.23 4.23 -12.66
CA CYS A 16 17.18 5.47 -13.47
C CYS A 16 15.78 6.00 -13.84
N GLY A 17 14.71 5.47 -13.23
CA GLY A 17 13.34 5.87 -13.48
C GLY A 17 12.88 6.99 -12.56
N SER A 18 12.11 7.94 -13.11
CA SER A 18 11.39 8.97 -12.35
C SER A 18 10.57 8.35 -11.20
N LEU A 19 10.39 9.04 -10.07
CA LEU A 19 9.54 8.60 -8.96
C LEU A 19 8.11 8.19 -9.39
N LYS A 20 7.63 8.75 -10.51
CA LYS A 20 6.38 8.34 -11.16
C LYS A 20 6.40 6.86 -11.56
N CYS A 21 7.50 6.40 -12.15
CA CYS A 21 7.67 5.02 -12.58
C CYS A 21 7.76 4.05 -11.38
N GLY A 22 8.42 4.46 -10.28
CA GLY A 22 8.45 3.69 -9.04
C GLY A 22 7.06 3.50 -8.43
N THR A 23 6.30 4.59 -8.31
CA THR A 23 4.92 4.56 -7.78
C THR A 23 3.99 3.68 -8.62
N ILE A 24 4.07 3.81 -9.96
CA ILE A 24 3.27 2.98 -10.87
C ILE A 24 3.70 1.51 -10.79
N GLY A 25 5.01 1.24 -10.74
CA GLY A 25 5.55 -0.11 -10.64
C GLY A 25 5.08 -0.83 -9.38
N ILE A 26 5.12 -0.15 -8.22
CA ILE A 26 4.60 -0.68 -6.96
C ILE A 26 3.10 -0.99 -7.07
N ALA A 27 2.31 -0.06 -7.61
CA ALA A 27 0.87 -0.27 -7.78
C ALA A 27 0.56 -1.48 -8.67
N VAL A 28 1.32 -1.68 -9.75
CA VAL A 28 1.15 -2.82 -10.67
C VAL A 28 1.54 -4.14 -10.00
N VAL A 29 2.66 -4.18 -9.28
CA VAL A 29 3.09 -5.39 -8.55
C VAL A 29 2.04 -5.80 -7.53
N PHE A 30 1.55 -4.85 -6.72
CA PHE A 30 0.50 -5.14 -5.74
C PHE A 30 -0.81 -5.56 -6.39
N MET A 31 -1.21 -4.90 -7.47
CA MET A 31 -2.42 -5.28 -8.20
C MET A 31 -2.33 -6.72 -8.72
N ILE A 32 -1.19 -7.14 -9.27
CA ILE A 32 -0.98 -8.51 -9.75
C ILE A 32 -1.00 -9.50 -8.57
N MET A 33 -0.30 -9.21 -7.47
CA MET A 33 -0.29 -10.06 -6.28
C MET A 33 -1.70 -10.27 -5.73
N ASN A 34 -2.48 -9.19 -5.58
CA ASN A 34 -3.86 -9.27 -5.07
C ASN A 34 -4.77 -10.02 -6.04
N LEU A 35 -4.58 -9.86 -7.36
CA LEU A 35 -5.35 -10.62 -8.34
C LEU A 35 -5.08 -12.12 -8.22
N LEU A 36 -3.81 -12.52 -8.05
CA LEU A 36 -3.42 -13.91 -7.83
C LEU A 36 -3.99 -14.46 -6.52
N ASN A 37 -3.98 -13.65 -5.45
CA ASN A 37 -4.59 -14.03 -4.16
C ASN A 37 -6.08 -14.29 -4.31
N VAL A 38 -6.85 -13.37 -4.91
CA VAL A 38 -8.30 -13.53 -5.14
C VAL A 38 -8.60 -14.79 -5.97
N ILE A 39 -7.84 -15.05 -7.04
CA ILE A 39 -8.00 -16.27 -7.84
C ILE A 39 -7.72 -17.50 -6.98
N GLY A 40 -6.66 -17.48 -6.18
CA GLY A 40 -6.30 -18.56 -5.26
C GLY A 40 -7.39 -18.85 -4.23
N THR A 41 -7.95 -17.81 -3.58
CA THR A 41 -9.05 -17.94 -2.63
C THR A 41 -10.32 -18.43 -3.32
N LEU A 42 -10.66 -17.94 -4.52
CA LEU A 42 -11.83 -18.43 -5.27
C LEU A 42 -11.72 -19.92 -5.62
N VAL A 43 -10.54 -20.36 -6.09
CA VAL A 43 -10.29 -21.79 -6.36
C VAL A 43 -10.40 -22.60 -5.07
N ALA A 44 -9.85 -22.10 -3.96
CA ALA A 44 -9.94 -22.78 -2.67
C ALA A 44 -11.39 -22.89 -2.16
N VAL A 45 -12.20 -21.85 -2.33
CA VAL A 45 -13.64 -21.85 -1.99
C VAL A 45 -14.40 -22.84 -2.89
N ALA A 46 -14.10 -22.89 -4.19
CA ALA A 46 -14.74 -23.82 -5.11
C ALA A 46 -14.36 -25.29 -4.85
N ALA A 47 -13.13 -25.55 -4.38
CA ALA A 47 -12.62 -26.90 -4.15
C ALA A 47 -13.01 -27.48 -2.78
N PHE A 48 -13.13 -26.64 -1.74
CA PHE A 48 -13.39 -27.09 -0.37
C PHE A 48 -14.67 -26.44 0.17
N ASN A 49 -15.75 -27.22 0.21
CA ASN A 49 -17.07 -26.76 0.66
C ASN A 49 -17.24 -26.92 2.18
N GLU A 50 -16.33 -26.36 2.98
CA GLU A 50 -16.40 -26.39 4.44
C GLU A 50 -16.98 -25.07 4.98
N GLU A 51 -18.19 -25.13 5.54
CA GLU A 51 -18.99 -23.96 5.94
C GLU A 51 -18.27 -22.99 6.90
N GLY A 52 -17.38 -23.49 7.76
CA GLY A 52 -16.65 -22.67 8.74
C GLY A 52 -15.44 -21.91 8.17
N VAL A 53 -14.78 -22.44 7.14
CA VAL A 53 -13.59 -21.82 6.51
C VAL A 53 -14.00 -20.75 5.50
N ASN A 54 -15.24 -20.81 5.02
CA ASN A 54 -15.77 -19.90 4.01
C ASN A 54 -15.88 -18.45 4.49
N ALA A 55 -16.22 -18.21 5.77
CA ALA A 55 -16.37 -16.84 6.28
C ALA A 55 -15.05 -16.05 6.28
N PHE A 56 -13.95 -16.66 6.74
CA PHE A 56 -12.63 -16.04 6.72
C PHE A 56 -12.14 -15.79 5.28
N ARG A 57 -12.37 -16.75 4.36
CA ARG A 57 -12.00 -16.59 2.95
C ARG A 57 -12.78 -15.50 2.23
N ILE A 58 -14.06 -15.32 2.54
CA ILE A 58 -14.88 -14.24 1.95
C ILE A 58 -14.39 -12.87 2.44
N ILE A 59 -14.06 -12.76 3.72
CA ILE A 59 -13.49 -11.53 4.29
C ILE A 59 -12.15 -11.19 3.63
N ASP A 60 -11.30 -12.20 3.40
CA ASP A 60 -10.00 -12.04 2.73
C ASP A 60 -10.15 -11.49 1.30
N VAL A 61 -11.05 -12.09 0.51
CA VAL A 61 -11.37 -11.61 -0.86
C VAL A 61 -11.90 -10.17 -0.84
N LEU A 62 -12.69 -9.79 0.18
CA LEU A 62 -13.18 -8.43 0.34
C LEU A 62 -12.03 -7.45 0.60
N PHE A 63 -11.09 -7.82 1.45
CA PHE A 63 -9.89 -7.03 1.76
C PHE A 63 -9.01 -6.85 0.53
N ASP A 64 -8.73 -7.93 -0.22
CA ASP A 64 -7.99 -7.86 -1.49
C ASP A 64 -8.68 -6.94 -2.50
N ALA A 65 -10.02 -7.01 -2.61
CA ALA A 65 -10.78 -6.14 -3.51
C ALA A 65 -10.64 -4.65 -3.13
N ILE A 66 -10.65 -4.34 -1.82
CA ILE A 66 -10.40 -2.97 -1.33
C ILE A 66 -8.99 -2.52 -1.69
N LEU A 67 -7.99 -3.39 -1.54
CA LEU A 67 -6.61 -3.05 -1.87
C LEU A 67 -6.41 -2.83 -3.38
N ILE A 68 -7.10 -3.58 -4.23
CA ILE A 68 -7.12 -3.36 -5.69
C ILE A 68 -7.69 -1.99 -6.01
N ILE A 69 -8.81 -1.60 -5.38
CA ILE A 69 -9.40 -0.26 -5.58
C ILE A 69 -8.41 0.83 -5.16
N LEU A 70 -7.75 0.65 -4.00
CA LEU A 70 -6.70 1.56 -3.55
C LEU A 70 -5.56 1.64 -4.58
N CYS A 71 -5.07 0.52 -5.12
CA CYS A 71 -4.03 0.51 -6.16
C CYS A 71 -4.45 1.27 -7.42
N ILE A 72 -5.71 1.15 -7.86
CA ILE A 72 -6.24 1.94 -8.99
C ILE A 72 -6.21 3.44 -8.66
N MET A 73 -6.63 3.83 -7.46
CA MET A 73 -6.56 5.23 -7.01
C MET A 73 -5.12 5.74 -7.01
N LEU A 74 -4.14 4.91 -6.62
CA LEU A 74 -2.72 5.25 -6.66
C LEU A 74 -2.23 5.49 -8.09
N ILE A 75 -2.60 4.63 -9.04
CA ILE A 75 -2.23 4.80 -10.46
C ILE A 75 -2.81 6.11 -11.00
N VAL A 76 -4.09 6.37 -10.74
CA VAL A 76 -4.75 7.62 -11.18
C VAL A 76 -4.09 8.84 -10.52
N GLY A 77 -3.74 8.75 -9.24
CA GLY A 77 -3.02 9.80 -8.51
C GLY A 77 -1.63 10.07 -9.11
N ALA A 78 -0.89 9.02 -9.46
CA ALA A 78 0.42 9.12 -10.08
C ALA A 78 0.39 9.72 -11.50
N VAL A 79 -0.60 9.33 -12.31
CA VAL A 79 -0.77 9.84 -13.68
C VAL A 79 -1.24 11.29 -13.68
N LYS A 80 -2.21 11.64 -12.83
CA LYS A 80 -2.73 13.01 -12.73
C LYS A 80 -1.83 13.94 -11.91
N GLY A 81 -0.82 13.43 -11.23
CA GLY A 81 0.01 14.19 -10.30
C GLY A 81 -0.78 14.77 -9.13
N ASN A 82 -1.87 14.12 -8.71
CA ASN A 82 -2.71 14.63 -7.63
C ASN A 82 -2.24 14.05 -6.28
N PRO A 83 -1.63 14.85 -5.40
CA PRO A 83 -1.06 14.36 -4.14
C PRO A 83 -2.13 13.88 -3.15
N LEU A 84 -3.39 14.32 -3.29
CA LEU A 84 -4.48 13.87 -2.40
C LEU A 84 -4.82 12.40 -2.60
N LEU A 85 -4.84 11.91 -3.85
CA LEU A 85 -5.14 10.51 -4.15
C LEU A 85 -4.03 9.59 -3.62
N CYS A 86 -2.78 9.99 -3.79
CA CYS A 86 -1.63 9.26 -3.24
C CYS A 86 -1.63 9.25 -1.70
N ARG A 87 -2.06 10.34 -1.04
CA ARG A 87 -2.21 10.37 0.43
C ARG A 87 -3.33 9.45 0.92
N ILE A 88 -4.47 9.42 0.23
CA ILE A 88 -5.57 8.51 0.56
C ILE A 88 -5.08 7.05 0.48
N TRP A 89 -4.30 6.72 -0.56
CA TRP A 89 -3.68 5.40 -0.68
C TRP A 89 -2.79 5.07 0.52
N ILE A 90 -1.85 5.96 0.89
CA ILE A 90 -0.94 5.74 2.03
C ILE A 90 -1.73 5.46 3.32
N ILE A 91 -2.74 6.27 3.63
CA ILE A 91 -3.56 6.10 4.83
C ILE A 91 -4.34 4.78 4.77
N GLY A 92 -4.93 4.47 3.62
CA GLY A 92 -5.66 3.22 3.39
C GLY A 92 -4.78 1.99 3.59
N THR A 93 -3.56 2.00 3.03
CA THR A 93 -2.60 0.91 3.18
C THR A 93 -2.14 0.73 4.62
N ILE A 94 -1.88 1.82 5.37
CA ILE A 94 -1.51 1.71 6.79
C ILE A 94 -2.62 1.06 7.62
N ILE A 95 -3.88 1.48 7.39
CA ILE A 95 -5.04 0.89 8.08
C ILE A 95 -5.17 -0.59 7.71
N PHE A 96 -5.04 -0.91 6.42
CA PHE A 96 -5.11 -2.28 5.91
C PHE A 96 -4.06 -3.19 6.57
N VAL A 97 -2.79 -2.79 6.52
CA VAL A 97 -1.66 -3.50 7.14
C VAL A 97 -1.93 -3.75 8.63
N SER A 98 -2.39 -2.73 9.35
CA SER A 98 -2.67 -2.87 10.78
C SER A 98 -3.80 -3.88 11.06
N ALA A 99 -4.84 -3.90 10.23
CA ALA A 99 -5.95 -4.84 10.36
C ALA A 99 -5.51 -6.28 10.04
N MET A 100 -4.78 -6.47 8.95
CA MET A 100 -4.26 -7.79 8.54
C MET A 100 -3.29 -8.35 9.57
N PHE A 101 -2.43 -7.51 10.14
CA PHE A 101 -1.51 -7.93 11.19
C PHE A 101 -2.24 -8.44 12.45
N ILE A 102 -3.30 -7.74 12.89
CA ILE A 102 -4.14 -8.17 14.01
C ILE A 102 -4.81 -9.51 13.69
N LEU A 103 -5.41 -9.65 12.50
CA LEU A 103 -6.06 -10.88 12.07
C LEU A 103 -5.06 -12.05 12.01
N CYS A 104 -3.83 -11.81 11.54
CA CYS A 104 -2.77 -12.82 11.49
C CYS A 104 -2.35 -13.28 12.89
N ILE A 105 -2.23 -12.36 13.86
CA ILE A 105 -1.95 -12.72 15.26
C ILE A 105 -3.07 -13.60 15.82
N VAL A 106 -4.33 -13.20 15.64
CA VAL A 106 -5.48 -13.95 16.14
C VAL A 106 -5.54 -15.33 15.47
N GLY A 107 -5.42 -15.40 14.14
CA GLY A 107 -5.42 -16.66 13.39
C GLY A 107 -4.29 -17.59 13.80
N SER A 108 -3.06 -17.07 13.93
CA SER A 108 -1.90 -17.85 14.39
C SER A 108 -2.10 -18.39 15.80
N SER A 109 -2.68 -17.58 16.70
CA SER A 109 -2.95 -17.97 18.09
C SER A 109 -3.97 -19.10 18.18
N LEU A 110 -5.03 -19.06 17.36
CA LEU A 110 -6.05 -20.11 17.30
C LEU A 110 -5.49 -21.43 16.74
N ILE A 111 -4.65 -21.37 15.71
CA ILE A 111 -4.02 -22.56 15.12
C ILE A 111 -3.02 -23.18 16.11
N GLY A 112 -2.18 -22.35 16.75
CA GLY A 112 -1.18 -22.80 17.71
C GLY A 112 -1.79 -23.49 18.93
N LEU A 113 -2.99 -23.07 19.36
CA LEU A 113 -3.72 -23.71 20.46
C LEU A 113 -4.24 -25.11 20.08
N ASN A 114 -4.70 -25.28 18.83
CA ASN A 114 -5.34 -26.51 18.38
C ASN A 114 -4.34 -27.55 17.84
N ASN A 115 -3.20 -27.14 17.31
CA ASN A 115 -2.19 -28.04 16.72
C ASN A 115 -0.76 -27.54 16.99
N PRO A 116 -0.13 -27.94 18.11
CA PRO A 116 1.21 -27.47 18.47
C PRO A 116 2.29 -27.95 17.49
N GLU A 117 2.08 -29.06 16.78
CA GLU A 117 3.00 -29.56 15.75
C GLU A 117 3.03 -28.69 14.48
N ALA A 118 2.05 -27.80 14.30
CA ALA A 118 1.99 -26.87 13.16
C ALA A 118 2.94 -25.66 13.32
N ALA A 119 3.75 -25.60 14.38
CA ALA A 119 4.65 -24.47 14.66
C ALA A 119 5.58 -24.12 13.48
N HIS A 120 6.10 -25.12 12.76
CA HIS A 120 6.94 -24.89 11.58
C HIS A 120 6.16 -24.24 10.41
N VAL A 121 4.90 -24.61 10.23
CA VAL A 121 4.01 -24.04 9.20
C VAL A 121 3.67 -22.59 9.55
N ILE A 122 3.39 -22.32 10.83
CA ILE A 122 3.15 -20.97 11.35
C ILE A 122 4.40 -20.09 11.12
N GLY A 123 5.60 -20.59 11.44
CA GLY A 123 6.85 -19.85 11.22
C GLY A 123 7.07 -19.46 9.75
N PHE A 124 6.81 -20.38 8.80
CA PHE A 124 6.92 -20.09 7.38
C PHE A 124 5.88 -19.06 6.91
N PHE A 125 4.65 -19.16 7.42
CA PHE A 125 3.58 -18.20 7.14
C PHE A 125 3.95 -16.77 7.61
N TRP A 126 4.50 -16.64 8.82
CA TRP A 126 4.99 -15.36 9.35
C TRP A 126 6.13 -14.77 8.52
N PHE A 127 7.02 -15.60 7.99
CA PHE A 127 8.06 -15.13 7.09
C PHE A 127 7.49 -14.54 5.80
N GLY A 128 6.48 -15.19 5.21
CA GLY A 128 5.76 -14.68 4.04
C GLY A 128 5.13 -13.32 4.31
N ILE A 129 4.39 -13.20 5.42
CA ILE A 129 3.77 -11.94 5.87
C ILE A 129 4.84 -10.85 6.05
N ALA A 130 5.96 -11.16 6.70
CA ALA A 130 7.02 -10.17 6.93
C ALA A 130 7.60 -9.61 5.63
N VAL A 131 7.73 -10.44 4.58
CA VAL A 131 8.20 -10.01 3.25
C VAL A 131 7.16 -9.12 2.57
N GLU A 132 5.88 -9.52 2.61
CA GLU A 132 4.78 -8.76 2.01
C GLU A 132 4.59 -7.40 2.68
N GLU A 133 4.56 -7.38 4.01
CA GLU A 133 4.48 -6.17 4.82
C GLU A 133 5.68 -5.25 4.61
N GLY A 134 6.88 -5.83 4.53
CA GLY A 134 8.10 -5.09 4.19
C GLY A 134 8.00 -4.40 2.83
N LEU A 135 7.42 -5.08 1.83
CA LEU A 135 7.19 -4.52 0.51
C LEU A 135 6.14 -3.40 0.54
N LEU A 136 5.08 -3.54 1.34
CA LEU A 136 4.04 -2.51 1.52
C LEU A 136 4.61 -1.26 2.18
N ILE A 137 5.41 -1.42 3.24
CA ILE A 137 6.11 -0.32 3.92
C ILE A 137 7.05 0.38 2.94
N TYR A 138 7.83 -0.36 2.17
CA TYR A 138 8.67 0.21 1.12
C TYR A 138 7.83 1.00 0.10
N GLY A 139 6.69 0.44 -0.31
CA GLY A 139 5.72 1.10 -1.16
C GLY A 139 5.26 2.45 -0.60
N VAL A 140 4.83 2.48 0.67
CA VAL A 140 4.43 3.70 1.37
C VAL A 140 5.55 4.75 1.39
N ILE A 141 6.80 4.36 1.64
CA ILE A 141 7.95 5.28 1.63
C ILE A 141 8.15 5.89 0.23
N VAL A 142 8.07 5.10 -0.83
CA VAL A 142 8.22 5.56 -2.21
C VAL A 142 7.07 6.50 -2.62
N VAL A 143 5.82 6.13 -2.32
CA VAL A 143 4.66 6.99 -2.62
C VAL A 143 4.70 8.28 -1.81
N ASN A 144 5.10 8.22 -0.54
CA ASN A 144 5.24 9.41 0.29
C ASN A 144 6.33 10.35 -0.26
N SER A 145 7.46 9.79 -0.71
CA SER A 145 8.52 10.56 -1.37
C SER A 145 8.01 11.23 -2.65
N PHE A 146 7.12 10.56 -3.41
CA PHE A 146 6.51 11.13 -4.62
C PHE A 146 5.56 12.27 -4.31
N VAL A 147 4.71 12.11 -3.30
CA VAL A 147 3.81 13.17 -2.81
C VAL A 147 4.60 14.41 -2.37
N GLU A 148 5.73 14.22 -1.69
CA GLU A 148 6.58 15.32 -1.27
C GLU A 148 7.28 16.02 -2.44
N SER A 149 7.69 15.26 -3.46
CA SER A 149 8.24 15.83 -4.70
C SER A 149 7.23 16.73 -5.39
N LEU A 150 5.96 16.30 -5.49
CA LEU A 150 4.89 17.12 -6.07
C LEU A 150 4.66 18.41 -5.27
N ARG A 151 4.68 18.33 -3.94
CA ARG A 151 4.47 19.50 -3.07
C ARG A 151 5.59 20.54 -3.19
N HIS A 152 6.83 20.11 -3.42
CA HIS A 152 7.94 21.01 -3.65
C HIS A 152 7.90 21.68 -5.03
N GLU A 153 7.44 20.96 -6.05
CA GLU A 153 7.26 21.50 -7.40
C GLU A 153 6.21 22.64 -7.39
N ASP A 154 5.10 22.44 -6.66
CA ASP A 154 4.07 23.47 -6.44
C ASP A 154 4.59 24.68 -5.64
N ALA A 155 5.53 24.47 -4.70
CA ALA A 155 6.11 25.54 -3.87
C ALA A 155 7.18 26.37 -4.61
N THR A 156 7.74 25.86 -5.71
CA THR A 156 8.74 26.56 -6.54
C THR A 156 8.13 27.42 -7.65
N LEU A 157 6.81 27.37 -7.87
CA LEU A 157 6.13 28.35 -8.71
C LEU A 157 6.00 29.65 -7.91
N PRO A 158 6.56 30.79 -8.39
CA PRO A 158 6.39 32.05 -7.70
C PRO A 158 4.89 32.37 -7.61
N PRO A 159 4.41 32.93 -6.47
CA PRO A 159 3.04 33.40 -6.38
C PRO A 159 2.85 34.47 -7.46
N TYR A 160 1.94 34.23 -8.38
CA TYR A 160 1.47 35.18 -9.39
C TYR A 160 0.69 36.32 -8.69
N SER A 161 1.34 37.11 -7.84
CA SER A 161 0.66 38.21 -7.11
C SER A 161 1.59 39.23 -6.45
N GLN A 162 2.74 39.58 -7.04
CA GLN A 162 3.57 40.70 -6.56
C GLN A 162 4.32 41.46 -7.69
N VAL A 163 3.73 41.61 -8.88
CA VAL A 163 4.15 42.72 -9.78
C VAL A 163 3.13 43.85 -9.61
N ASN A 164 3.22 44.53 -8.47
CA ASN A 164 2.60 45.83 -8.27
C ASN A 164 3.30 46.83 -9.20
N GLU A 165 2.64 47.17 -10.30
CA GLU A 165 2.14 48.53 -10.56
C GLU A 165 2.74 49.62 -9.65
N SER A 166 3.98 50.07 -9.92
CA SER A 166 4.57 51.30 -9.36
C SER A 166 5.95 51.63 -9.96
N ALA A 167 6.05 51.74 -11.29
CA ALA A 167 7.20 52.38 -11.93
C ALA A 167 6.86 52.88 -13.33
N ALA A 168 5.97 53.86 -13.42
CA ALA A 168 5.91 54.78 -14.55
C ALA A 168 5.48 56.14 -14.00
N VAL A 169 6.47 56.85 -13.45
CA VAL A 169 6.47 58.30 -13.31
C VAL A 169 6.77 58.90 -14.68
#